data_AF-A0A1H3VGD7-F1
#
_entry.id   AF-A0A1H3VGD7-F1
#
_cell.length_a   1.000
_cell.length_b   1.000
_cell.length_c   1.000
_cell.angle_alpha   90.00
_cell.angle_beta   90.00
_cell.angle_gamma   90.00
#
_symmetry.space_group_name_H-M   'P 1'
#
loop_
_entity.id
_entity.type
_entity.pdbx_description
1 polymer ?
#
loop_
_entity_poly.entity_id
_entity_poly.type
_entity_poly.pdbx_seq_one_letter_code
_entity_poly.pdbx_strand_id
1 'polypeptide(L)'
;MQRHQLYGWLILVGSVCGSTPIWADTPQQLLDGYKAEAQAESPDFNSFDPQRGEQFFNKTHANDWSCATCHTSNPAAMGKHDKTAKSIEPLAPSANAERFTNPKKVEKWFKRNCNDVLERTCTSLEKGDVLTYLLSIQ
;
A
#
# COMPACT_ATOMS: atom_id res chain seq x y z
N MET A 1 -78.67 -9.80 1.07
CA MET A 1 -77.46 -10.21 0.32
C MET A 1 -76.67 -8.96 -0.03
N GLN A 2 -75.55 -8.69 0.64
CA GLN A 2 -74.42 -7.93 0.09
C GLN A 2 -73.25 -7.99 1.08
N ARG A 3 -72.22 -8.73 0.68
CA ARG A 3 -70.92 -8.88 1.36
C ARG A 3 -70.16 -7.56 1.20
N HIS A 4 -69.74 -6.94 2.30
CA HIS A 4 -68.66 -5.95 2.27
C HIS A 4 -67.36 -6.66 2.68
N GLN A 5 -66.51 -6.84 1.67
CA GLN A 5 -65.15 -7.35 1.76
C GLN A 5 -64.26 -6.30 2.44
N LEU A 6 -63.72 -6.62 3.62
CA LEU A 6 -62.66 -5.83 4.24
C LEU A 6 -61.31 -6.38 3.74
N TYR A 7 -60.72 -5.65 2.80
CA TYR A 7 -59.34 -5.84 2.35
C TYR A 7 -58.39 -5.35 3.44
N GLY A 8 -57.88 -6.27 4.25
CA GLY A 8 -56.75 -6.01 5.16
C GLY A 8 -55.45 -6.06 4.39
N TRP A 9 -54.87 -4.90 4.08
CA TRP A 9 -53.53 -4.79 3.51
C TRP A 9 -52.48 -5.15 4.57
N LEU A 10 -51.81 -6.29 4.36
CA LEU A 10 -50.58 -6.64 5.08
C LEU A 10 -49.42 -5.78 4.52
N ILE A 11 -48.93 -4.84 5.32
CA ILE A 11 -47.67 -4.14 5.06
C ILE A 11 -46.53 -4.99 5.63
N LEU A 12 -45.81 -5.69 4.74
CA LEU A 12 -44.54 -6.33 5.04
C LEU A 12 -43.44 -5.25 5.05
N VAL A 13 -42.94 -4.90 6.24
CA VAL A 13 -41.72 -4.09 6.40
C VAL A 13 -40.53 -5.02 6.15
N GLY A 14 -40.01 -5.02 4.92
CA GLY A 14 -38.76 -5.69 4.59
C GLY A 14 -37.56 -4.85 5.07
N SER A 15 -36.93 -5.27 6.17
CA SER A 15 -35.60 -4.76 6.57
C SER A 15 -34.57 -5.16 5.51
N VAL A 16 -34.18 -4.20 4.66
CA VAL A 16 -33.00 -4.32 3.80
C VAL A 16 -31.77 -4.15 4.68
N CYS A 17 -31.12 -5.27 4.99
CA CYS A 17 -29.79 -5.30 5.60
C CYS A 17 -28.78 -4.83 4.54
N GLY A 18 -28.50 -3.52 4.51
CA GLY A 18 -27.49 -2.95 3.62
C GLY A 18 -26.11 -3.50 3.99
N SER A 19 -25.59 -4.40 3.17
CA SER A 19 -24.20 -4.86 3.27
C SER A 19 -23.30 -3.71 2.87
N THR A 20 -22.56 -3.12 3.81
CA THR A 20 -21.47 -2.23 3.43
C THR A 20 -20.42 -3.07 2.71
N PRO A 21 -19.96 -2.67 1.51
CA PRO A 21 -18.89 -3.39 0.86
C PRO A 21 -17.64 -3.28 1.75
N ILE A 22 -17.13 -4.42 2.21
CA ILE A 22 -15.79 -4.49 2.81
C ILE A 22 -14.81 -4.27 1.66
N TRP A 23 -14.27 -3.06 1.56
CA TRP A 23 -13.19 -2.78 0.62
C TRP A 23 -11.94 -3.43 1.22
N ALA A 24 -11.41 -4.44 0.55
CA ALA A 24 -10.07 -4.92 0.87
C ALA A 24 -9.10 -3.77 0.59
N ASP A 25 -8.25 -3.43 1.55
CA ASP A 25 -7.22 -2.41 1.32
C ASP A 25 -6.20 -2.96 0.29
N THR A 26 -6.17 -2.38 -0.91
CA THR A 26 -5.34 -2.86 -2.02
C THR A 26 -4.06 -2.02 -2.19
N PRO A 27 -3.00 -2.57 -2.82
CA PRO A 27 -1.85 -1.78 -3.22
C PRO A 27 -2.22 -0.57 -4.10
N GLN A 28 -3.31 -0.66 -4.86
CA GLN A 28 -3.80 0.45 -5.68
C GLN A 28 -4.31 1.62 -4.84
N GLN A 29 -5.02 1.36 -3.74
CA GLN A 29 -5.50 2.44 -2.86
C GLN A 29 -4.34 3.17 -2.16
N LEU A 30 -3.24 2.48 -1.86
CA LEU A 30 -2.01 3.11 -1.40
C LEU A 30 -1.43 4.06 -2.45
N LEU A 31 -1.33 3.61 -3.71
CA LEU A 31 -0.87 4.46 -4.81
C LEU A 31 -1.80 5.67 -5.02
N ASP A 32 -3.11 5.48 -4.94
CA ASP A 32 -4.08 6.58 -5.09
C ASP A 32 -3.91 7.63 -3.97
N GLY A 33 -3.68 7.17 -2.74
CA GLY A 33 -3.38 8.05 -1.59
C GLY A 33 -2.09 8.84 -1.78
N TYR A 34 -0.99 8.16 -2.12
CA TYR A 34 0.28 8.84 -2.39
C TYR A 34 0.18 9.79 -3.57
N LYS A 35 -0.64 9.49 -4.58
CA LYS A 35 -0.83 10.37 -5.74
C LYS A 35 -1.44 11.70 -5.31
N ALA A 36 -2.50 11.65 -4.49
CA ALA A 36 -3.13 12.86 -3.98
C ALA A 36 -2.16 13.69 -3.12
N GLU A 37 -1.36 13.04 -2.27
CA GLU A 37 -0.34 13.71 -1.46
C GLU A 37 0.77 14.30 -2.33
N ALA A 38 1.31 13.56 -3.30
CA ALA A 38 2.38 14.03 -4.17
C ALA A 38 1.96 15.23 -5.02
N GLN A 39 0.70 15.27 -5.48
CA GLN A 39 0.12 16.43 -6.17
C GLN A 39 0.03 17.67 -5.26
N ALA A 40 -0.23 17.47 -3.96
CA ALA A 40 -0.24 18.54 -2.97
C ALA A 40 1.18 19.01 -2.58
N GLU A 41 2.15 18.09 -2.56
CA GLU A 41 3.56 18.37 -2.25
C GLU A 41 4.28 19.09 -3.41
N SER A 42 3.95 18.76 -4.66
CA SER A 42 4.63 19.27 -5.85
C SER A 42 3.67 19.44 -7.04
N PRO A 43 3.44 20.67 -7.53
CA PRO A 43 2.64 20.93 -8.72
C PRO A 43 3.15 20.23 -10.00
N ASP A 44 4.46 19.95 -10.07
CA ASP A 44 5.10 19.27 -11.20
C ASP A 44 4.95 17.74 -11.16
N PHE A 45 4.28 17.19 -10.13
CA PHE A 45 4.00 15.77 -10.07
C PHE A 45 3.14 15.34 -11.28
N ASN A 46 3.62 14.35 -12.03
CA ASN A 46 2.91 13.78 -13.17
C ASN A 46 2.45 12.34 -12.86
N SER A 47 3.41 11.44 -12.64
CA SER A 47 3.16 10.02 -12.39
C SER A 47 4.27 9.39 -11.56
N PHE A 48 3.94 8.26 -10.93
CA PHE A 48 4.96 7.36 -10.39
C PHE A 48 5.68 6.61 -11.52
N ASP A 49 6.91 6.18 -11.24
CA ASP A 49 7.79 5.51 -12.19
C ASP A 49 8.56 4.36 -11.51
N PRO A 50 8.37 3.11 -11.96
CA PRO A 50 9.06 1.96 -11.37
C PRO A 50 10.57 2.03 -11.54
N GLN A 51 11.09 2.68 -12.58
CA GLN A 51 12.54 2.77 -12.79
C GLN A 51 13.18 3.79 -11.83
N ARG A 52 12.50 4.90 -11.54
CA ARG A 52 12.95 5.80 -10.45
C ARG A 52 12.87 5.09 -9.09
N GLY A 53 11.82 4.30 -8.86
CA GLY A 53 11.65 3.50 -7.66
C GLY A 53 12.79 2.49 -7.46
N GLU A 54 13.16 1.76 -8.51
CA GLU A 54 14.27 0.81 -8.52
C GLU A 54 15.61 1.50 -8.20
N GLN A 55 15.89 2.61 -8.89
CA GLN A 55 17.12 3.38 -8.68
C GLN A 55 17.21 3.88 -7.24
N PHE A 56 16.11 4.45 -6.72
CA PHE A 56 16.03 4.90 -5.34
C PHE A 56 16.23 3.76 -4.34
N PHE A 57 15.61 2.60 -4.59
CA PHE A 57 15.69 1.43 -3.71
C PHE A 57 17.12 0.86 -3.59
N ASN A 58 17.87 0.87 -4.70
CA ASN A 58 19.23 0.31 -4.76
C ASN A 58 20.33 1.33 -4.42
N LYS A 59 20.05 2.64 -4.55
CA LYS A 59 21.01 3.71 -4.25
C LYS A 59 21.37 3.74 -2.76
N THR A 60 22.65 3.92 -2.47
CA THR A 60 23.12 4.26 -1.13
C THR A 60 22.72 5.69 -0.77
N HIS A 61 22.10 5.85 0.40
CA HIS A 61 21.63 7.11 0.94
C HIS A 61 22.47 7.54 2.13
N ALA A 62 21.83 8.01 3.21
CA ALA A 62 22.50 8.30 4.47
C ALA A 62 22.93 6.99 5.17
N ASN A 63 23.83 7.11 6.16
CA ASN A 63 24.33 5.98 6.94
C ASN A 63 24.93 4.81 6.13
N ASP A 64 25.40 5.08 4.90
CA ASP A 64 25.92 4.08 3.95
C ASP A 64 24.95 2.92 3.66
N TRP A 65 23.65 3.15 3.83
CA TRP A 65 22.60 2.16 3.61
C TRP A 65 21.78 2.45 2.36
N SER A 66 21.29 1.38 1.73
CA SER A 66 20.22 1.40 0.75
C SER A 66 19.03 0.58 1.26
N CYS A 67 17.87 0.67 0.60
CA CYS A 67 16.76 -0.24 0.92
C CYS A 67 17.19 -1.71 0.69
N ALA A 68 17.99 -1.93 -0.36
CA ALA A 68 18.56 -3.21 -0.71
C ALA A 68 19.53 -3.78 0.35
N THR A 69 20.12 -2.96 1.23
CA THR A 69 20.97 -3.45 2.34
C THR A 69 20.24 -4.50 3.20
N CYS A 70 18.94 -4.30 3.47
CA CYS A 70 18.14 -5.26 4.24
C CYS A 70 17.24 -6.15 3.38
N HIS A 71 16.78 -5.64 2.22
CA HIS A 71 15.79 -6.30 1.38
C HIS A 71 16.38 -7.01 0.16
N THR A 72 17.71 -7.00 0.00
CA THR A 72 18.47 -7.45 -1.18
C THR A 72 18.16 -6.61 -2.43
N SER A 73 18.96 -6.74 -3.49
CA SER A 73 18.66 -6.13 -4.79
C SER A 73 17.55 -6.87 -5.55
N ASN A 74 17.10 -8.03 -5.07
CA ASN A 74 15.96 -8.77 -5.62
C ASN A 74 14.82 -8.78 -4.58
N PRO A 75 13.82 -7.88 -4.68
CA PRO A 75 12.75 -7.79 -3.70
C PRO A 75 11.85 -9.03 -3.58
N ALA A 76 11.93 -10.00 -4.51
CA ALA A 76 11.27 -11.29 -4.42
C ALA A 76 12.04 -12.32 -3.57
N ALA A 77 13.29 -12.05 -3.22
CA ALA A 77 14.09 -12.89 -2.33
C ALA A 77 13.81 -12.56 -0.85
N MET A 78 14.14 -13.51 0.03
CA MET A 78 14.20 -13.27 1.47
C MET A 78 15.32 -12.28 1.79
N GLY A 79 14.98 -11.22 2.51
CA GLY A 79 15.92 -10.27 3.08
C GLY A 79 16.39 -10.66 4.49
N LYS A 80 17.29 -9.86 5.02
CA LYS A 80 17.78 -9.96 6.39
C LYS A 80 18.18 -8.59 6.88
N HIS A 81 17.66 -8.17 8.03
CA HIS A 81 18.04 -6.90 8.62
C HIS A 81 19.52 -6.89 8.98
N ASP A 82 20.27 -5.91 8.48
CA ASP A 82 21.74 -5.88 8.57
C ASP A 82 22.25 -5.88 10.03
N LYS A 83 21.69 -5.02 10.91
CA LYS A 83 22.08 -4.99 12.34
C LYS A 83 21.54 -6.13 13.20
N THR A 84 20.29 -6.56 13.01
CA THR A 84 19.62 -7.50 13.95
C THR A 84 19.66 -8.94 13.48
N ALA A 85 20.12 -9.20 12.26
CA ALA A 85 20.11 -10.49 11.59
C ALA A 85 18.72 -11.16 11.47
N LYS A 86 17.62 -10.44 11.76
CA LYS A 86 16.26 -10.95 11.61
C LYS A 86 15.93 -11.15 10.13
N SER A 87 15.42 -12.32 9.78
CA SER A 87 14.89 -12.60 8.45
C SER A 87 13.74 -11.65 8.11
N ILE A 88 13.67 -11.26 6.85
CA ILE A 88 12.62 -10.41 6.30
C ILE A 88 12.00 -11.16 5.12
N GLU A 89 10.71 -11.46 5.21
CA GLU A 89 9.98 -12.07 4.10
C GLU A 89 10.08 -11.22 2.83
N PRO A 90 9.94 -11.82 1.63
CA PRO A 90 9.95 -11.10 0.36
C PRO A 90 9.06 -9.87 0.39
N LEU A 91 9.54 -8.79 -0.23
CA LEU A 91 8.84 -7.51 -0.28
C LEU A 91 7.95 -7.41 -1.52
N ALA A 92 8.35 -8.02 -2.64
CA ALA A 92 7.55 -8.10 -3.86
C ALA A 92 6.29 -8.96 -3.64
N PRO A 93 5.10 -8.47 -4.00
CA PRO A 93 3.86 -9.24 -3.84
C PRO A 93 3.80 -10.53 -4.66
N SER A 94 4.56 -10.63 -5.76
CA SER A 94 4.67 -11.87 -6.55
C SER A 94 5.20 -13.05 -5.73
N ALA A 95 6.06 -12.78 -4.74
CA ALA A 95 6.60 -13.77 -3.81
C ALA A 95 5.94 -13.76 -2.42
N ASN A 96 5.19 -12.69 -2.09
CA ASN A 96 4.47 -12.57 -0.81
C ASN A 96 3.21 -11.70 -0.95
N ALA A 97 2.07 -12.34 -1.22
CA ALA A 97 0.78 -11.67 -1.46
C ALA A 97 0.22 -10.89 -0.26
N GLU A 98 0.74 -11.08 0.97
CA GLU A 98 0.32 -10.29 2.13
C GLU A 98 0.90 -8.86 2.11
N ARG A 99 1.90 -8.59 1.26
CA ARG A 99 2.54 -7.27 1.18
C ARG A 99 1.58 -6.22 0.63
N PHE A 100 1.64 -5.04 1.24
CA PHE A 100 0.86 -3.85 0.84
C PHE A 100 -0.67 -4.00 0.92
N THR A 101 -1.17 -4.90 1.77
CA THR A 101 -2.61 -5.12 2.02
C THR A 101 -3.14 -4.44 3.30
N ASN A 102 -2.26 -3.78 4.06
CA ASN A 102 -2.62 -3.07 5.29
C ASN A 102 -1.96 -1.68 5.30
N PRO A 103 -2.69 -0.61 4.99
CA PRO A 103 -2.12 0.72 4.82
C PRO A 103 -1.42 1.25 6.07
N LYS A 104 -1.98 0.97 7.26
CA LYS A 104 -1.35 1.37 8.53
C LYS A 104 0.01 0.69 8.74
N LYS A 105 0.11 -0.59 8.36
CA LYS A 105 1.37 -1.35 8.43
C LYS A 105 2.38 -0.80 7.42
N VAL A 106 1.94 -0.46 6.21
CA VAL A 106 2.79 0.14 5.17
C VAL A 106 3.35 1.49 5.63
N GLU A 107 2.50 2.41 6.09
CA GLU A 107 2.94 3.72 6.57
C GLU A 107 3.91 3.63 7.74
N LYS A 108 3.65 2.72 8.69
CA LYS A 108 4.57 2.47 9.81
C LYS A 108 5.97 2.09 9.32
N TRP A 109 6.05 1.19 8.34
CA TRP A 109 7.32 0.69 7.85
C TRP A 109 8.01 1.67 6.92
N PHE A 110 7.30 2.38 6.04
CA PHE A 110 7.90 3.49 5.30
C PHE A 110 8.48 4.52 6.25
N LYS A 111 7.74 4.95 7.27
CA LYS A 111 8.28 5.90 8.25
C LYS A 111 9.57 5.39 8.90
N ARG A 112 9.60 4.15 9.40
CA ARG A 112 10.80 3.60 10.06
C ARG A 112 11.97 3.43 9.08
N ASN A 113 11.74 2.74 7.97
CA ASN A 113 12.78 2.39 7.02
C ASN A 113 13.36 3.64 6.34
N CYS A 114 12.53 4.64 6.01
CA CYS A 114 13.03 5.90 5.47
C CYS A 114 13.88 6.66 6.51
N ASN A 115 13.49 6.68 7.79
CA ASN A 115 14.34 7.31 8.80
C ASN A 115 15.66 6.55 9.01
N ASP A 116 15.64 5.22 8.96
CA ASP A 116 16.85 4.40 9.12
C ASP A 116 17.83 4.57 7.92
N VAL A 117 17.29 4.62 6.69
CA VAL A 117 18.09 4.64 5.45
C VAL A 117 18.40 6.07 4.97
N LEU A 118 17.48 7.01 5.14
CA LEU A 118 17.58 8.39 4.62
C LEU A 118 17.76 9.46 5.70
N GLU A 119 17.59 9.12 6.98
CA GLU A 119 17.55 10.10 8.09
C GLU A 119 16.43 11.15 7.96
N ARG A 120 15.39 10.83 7.18
CA ARG A 120 14.18 11.63 7.03
C ARG A 120 13.00 10.75 6.63
N THR A 121 11.80 11.32 6.65
CA THR A 121 10.66 10.67 6.01
C THR A 121 10.81 10.71 4.48
N CYS A 122 10.34 9.66 3.81
CA CYS A 122 10.19 9.69 2.35
C CYS A 122 9.06 10.66 1.95
N THR A 123 9.22 11.32 0.81
CA THR A 123 8.14 12.08 0.14
C THR A 123 7.09 11.14 -0.44
N SER A 124 5.91 11.64 -0.79
CA SER A 124 4.87 10.80 -1.40
C SER A 124 5.24 10.36 -2.81
N LEU A 125 6.07 11.13 -3.53
CA LEU A 125 6.70 10.69 -4.78
C LEU A 125 7.61 9.46 -4.57
N GLU A 126 8.50 9.51 -3.57
CA GLU A 126 9.43 8.40 -3.28
C GLU A 126 8.68 7.14 -2.87
N LYS A 127 7.66 7.25 -2.02
CA LYS A 127 6.82 6.11 -1.62
C LYS A 127 6.09 5.50 -2.81
N GLY A 128 5.50 6.35 -3.67
CA GLY A 128 4.77 5.90 -4.85
C GLY A 128 5.68 5.23 -5.87
N ASP A 129 6.83 5.82 -6.19
CA ASP A 129 7.83 5.25 -7.10
C ASP A 129 8.31 3.88 -6.61
N VAL A 130 8.67 3.77 -5.32
CA VAL A 130 9.10 2.49 -4.71
C VAL A 130 7.96 1.46 -4.73
N LEU A 131 6.73 1.84 -4.41
CA LEU A 131 5.61 0.90 -4.44
C LEU A 131 5.31 0.42 -5.87
N THR A 132 5.33 1.30 -6.87
CA THR A 132 5.17 0.93 -8.28
C THR A 132 6.29 0.00 -8.75
N TYR A 133 7.54 0.25 -8.35
CA TYR A 133 8.65 -0.68 -8.60
C TYR A 133 8.38 -2.07 -8.01
N LEU A 134 8.04 -2.15 -6.73
CA LEU A 134 7.85 -3.43 -6.03
C LEU A 134 6.66 -4.24 -6.58
N LEU A 135 5.62 -3.58 -7.06
CA LEU A 135 4.47 -4.20 -7.72
C LEU A 135 4.79 -4.68 -9.15
N SER A 136 5.85 -4.16 -9.77
CA SER A 136 6.27 -4.56 -11.11
C SER A 136 7.11 -5.85 -11.12
N ILE A 137 7.69 -6.23 -9.99
CA ILE A 137 8.46 -7.46 -9.85
C ILE A 137 7.52 -8.67 -9.98
N GLN A 138 7.86 -9.61 -10.86
CA GLN A 138 7.12 -10.86 -11.12
C GLN A 138 7.91 -12.06 -10.62
#